data_AF-A0A9P4IQC5-F1
#
_entry.id   AF-A0A9P4IQC5-F1
#
_cell.length_a   1.000
_cell.length_b   1.000
_cell.length_c   1.000
_cell.angle_alpha   90.00
_cell.angle_beta   90.00
_cell.angle_gamma   90.00
#
_symmetry.space_group_name_H-M   'P 1'
#
loop_
_entity.id
_entity.type
_entity.pdbx_description
1 polymer ?
#
loop_
_entity_poly.entity_id
_entity_poly.type
_entity_poly.pdbx_seq_one_letter_code
_entity_poly.pdbx_strand_id
1 'polypeptide(L)'
;MSSQQGFNPPPGPPPQQQYAQQPQYQQPPNPPPRRSETEQLLPTGQDRTEQLEYFQSYEANANQTEDDRNQETLQKEFPGVDSSLIAALYGDNKNMSEVRETLQELTRENA
;
A
#
# COMPACT_ATOMS: atom_id res chain seq x y z
N MET A 1 47.00 -26.40 -15.30
CA MET A 1 46.06 -27.15 -14.44
C MET A 1 45.38 -26.15 -13.51
N SER A 2 44.06 -26.01 -13.68
CA SER A 2 43.18 -25.04 -13.03
C SER A 2 42.71 -25.53 -11.65
N SER A 3 42.36 -24.62 -10.74
CA SER A 3 41.37 -24.88 -9.66
C SER A 3 40.81 -23.55 -9.14
N GLN A 4 39.61 -23.20 -9.61
CA GLN A 4 38.83 -22.05 -9.18
C GLN A 4 38.14 -22.34 -7.85
N GLN A 5 38.15 -21.38 -6.92
CA GLN A 5 37.37 -21.41 -5.68
C GLN A 5 35.94 -20.98 -5.97
N GLY A 6 35.01 -21.92 -5.88
CA GLY A 6 33.57 -21.71 -6.09
C GLY A 6 32.88 -21.25 -4.80
N PHE A 7 32.04 -20.23 -4.94
CA PHE A 7 31.07 -19.78 -3.93
C PHE A 7 30.13 -20.94 -3.55
N ASN A 8 29.90 -21.12 -2.24
CA ASN A 8 28.99 -22.12 -1.69
C ASN A 8 27.67 -21.42 -1.27
N PRO A 9 26.53 -21.63 -1.96
CA PRO A 9 25.25 -21.08 -1.53
C PRO A 9 24.67 -21.89 -0.35
N PRO A 10 23.79 -21.30 0.48
CA PRO A 10 23.15 -22.00 1.60
C PRO A 10 22.19 -23.11 1.09
N PRO A 11 22.00 -24.19 1.88
CA PRO A 11 21.13 -25.30 1.48
C PRO A 11 19.66 -24.86 1.44
N GLY A 12 19.00 -25.13 0.30
CA GLY A 12 17.58 -24.92 0.10
C GLY A 12 16.70 -25.88 0.94
N PRO A 13 15.38 -25.61 1.02
CA PRO A 13 14.45 -26.43 1.78
C PRO A 13 14.33 -27.86 1.20
N PRO A 14 13.96 -28.86 2.04
CA PRO A 14 13.91 -30.26 1.63
C PRO A 14 12.79 -30.51 0.58
N PRO A 15 12.96 -31.48 -0.32
CA PRO A 15 11.92 -31.85 -1.27
C PRO A 15 10.79 -32.58 -0.53
N GLN A 16 9.61 -31.95 -0.47
CA GLN A 16 8.40 -32.65 -0.03
C GLN A 16 7.96 -33.64 -1.09
N GLN A 17 7.87 -34.91 -0.66
CA GLN A 17 7.40 -36.02 -1.46
C GLN A 17 5.92 -35.86 -1.82
N GLN A 18 5.65 -36.30 -3.04
CA GLN A 18 4.41 -36.27 -3.77
C GLN A 18 3.42 -37.31 -3.20
N TYR A 19 2.27 -36.86 -2.70
CA TYR A 19 1.08 -37.69 -2.46
C TYR A 19 -0.13 -37.07 -3.17
N ALA A 20 -0.93 -37.93 -3.78
CA ALA A 20 -1.91 -37.61 -4.81
C ALA A 20 -3.23 -36.96 -4.31
N GLN A 21 -3.76 -36.06 -5.15
CA GLN A 21 -5.17 -35.75 -5.44
C GLN A 21 -6.19 -35.66 -4.28
N GLN A 22 -6.69 -34.44 -3.98
CA GLN A 22 -8.11 -34.05 -3.92
C GLN A 22 -8.26 -32.49 -3.94
N PRO A 23 -9.24 -31.88 -4.64
CA PRO A 23 -9.48 -30.45 -4.57
C PRO A 23 -10.36 -30.13 -3.36
N GLN A 24 -9.74 -29.82 -2.22
CA GLN A 24 -10.45 -29.36 -1.03
C GLN A 24 -10.20 -27.86 -0.83
N TYR A 25 -11.30 -27.11 -0.85
CA TYR A 25 -11.44 -25.69 -0.53
C TYR A 25 -10.38 -25.19 0.47
N GLN A 26 -9.65 -24.14 0.07
CA GLN A 26 -8.67 -23.44 0.89
C GLN A 26 -9.32 -22.99 2.20
N GLN A 27 -9.07 -23.73 3.28
CA GLN A 27 -9.44 -23.28 4.62
C GLN A 27 -8.58 -22.05 4.95
N PRO A 28 -9.17 -20.95 5.44
CA PRO A 28 -8.39 -19.83 5.95
C PRO A 28 -7.57 -20.31 7.16
N PRO A 29 -6.35 -19.79 7.35
CA PRO A 29 -5.49 -20.19 8.46
C PRO A 29 -6.19 -19.96 9.80
N ASN A 30 -5.99 -20.89 10.75
CA ASN A 30 -6.62 -20.87 12.06
C ASN A 30 -6.47 -19.49 12.75
N PRO A 31 -7.54 -18.96 13.39
CA PRO A 31 -7.43 -17.74 14.17
C PRO A 31 -6.48 -17.97 15.37
N PRO A 32 -5.68 -16.96 15.74
CA PRO A 32 -4.70 -17.10 16.81
C PRO A 32 -5.40 -17.34 18.18
N PRO A 33 -4.71 -17.98 19.14
CA PRO A 33 -5.27 -18.37 20.43
C PRO A 33 -5.85 -17.17 21.19
N ARG A 34 -7.00 -17.38 21.83
CA ARG A 34 -7.71 -16.33 22.57
C ARG A 34 -7.06 -16.08 23.94
N ARG A 35 -6.49 -14.88 24.06
CA ARG A 35 -6.46 -14.02 25.26
C ARG A 35 -5.61 -14.52 26.43
N SER A 36 -4.29 -14.55 26.23
CA SER A 36 -3.26 -14.30 27.27
C SER A 36 -1.87 -14.00 26.64
N GLU A 37 -1.68 -14.31 25.35
CA GLU A 37 -0.47 -14.06 24.54
C GLU A 37 -0.37 -12.66 23.90
N THR A 38 -1.28 -11.73 24.18
CA THR A 38 -1.37 -10.45 23.45
C THR A 38 -0.16 -9.53 23.65
N GLU A 39 0.62 -9.69 24.73
CA GLU A 39 1.85 -8.92 24.95
C GLU A 39 3.10 -9.54 24.29
N GLN A 40 3.08 -10.82 23.90
CA GLN A 40 4.18 -11.49 23.18
C GLN A 40 4.04 -11.41 21.65
N LEU A 41 2.89 -10.96 21.17
CA LEU A 41 2.57 -10.80 19.74
C LEU A 41 2.86 -9.37 19.23
N LEU A 42 3.21 -8.45 20.12
CA LEU A 42 3.77 -7.18 19.68
C LEU A 42 5.20 -7.47 19.22
N PRO A 43 5.56 -7.20 17.95
CA PRO A 43 6.91 -7.41 17.48
C PRO A 43 7.87 -6.62 18.38
N THR A 44 8.71 -7.34 19.12
CA THR A 44 9.72 -6.77 20.02
C THR A 44 11.08 -6.81 19.34
N GLY A 45 11.85 -5.71 19.43
CA GLY A 45 13.22 -5.68 18.92
C GLY A 45 13.31 -5.58 17.40
N GLN A 46 14.17 -6.40 16.78
CA GLN A 46 14.54 -6.32 15.36
C GLN A 46 13.37 -6.59 14.40
N ASP A 47 12.45 -7.49 14.77
CA ASP A 47 11.27 -7.83 13.96
C ASP A 47 10.37 -6.60 13.74
N ARG A 48 10.29 -5.69 14.72
CA ARG A 48 9.57 -4.42 14.56
C ARG A 48 10.28 -3.50 13.57
N THR A 49 11.61 -3.47 13.59
CA THR A 49 12.41 -2.67 12.64
C THR A 49 12.24 -3.18 11.22
N GLU A 50 12.29 -4.50 11.02
CA GLU A 50 12.09 -5.12 9.70
C GLU A 50 10.67 -4.87 9.17
N GLN A 51 9.65 -4.98 10.03
CA GLN A 51 8.28 -4.64 9.66
C GLN A 51 8.14 -3.16 9.31
N LEU A 52 8.73 -2.26 10.10
CA LEU A 52 8.69 -0.82 9.84
C LEU A 52 9.40 -0.44 8.54
N GLU A 53 10.56 -1.04 8.24
CA GLU A 53 11.26 -0.85 6.95
C GLU A 53 10.42 -1.36 5.79
N TYR A 54 9.77 -2.52 5.94
CA TYR A 54 8.86 -3.06 4.93
C TYR A 54 7.69 -2.10 4.65
N PHE A 55 7.01 -1.61 5.70
CA PHE A 55 5.93 -0.62 5.55
C PHE A 55 6.42 0.70 4.93
N GLN A 56 7.56 1.22 5.40
CA GLN A 56 8.14 2.45 4.86
C GLN A 56 8.52 2.30 3.38
N SER A 57 8.94 1.10 2.95
CA SER A 57 9.23 0.84 1.54
C SER A 57 8.01 0.99 0.63
N TYR A 58 6.81 0.64 1.10
CA TYR A 58 5.57 0.84 0.33
C TYR A 58 5.18 2.31 0.22
N GLU A 59 5.33 3.07 1.30
CA GLU A 59 5.04 4.52 1.29
C GLU A 59 6.09 5.28 0.46
N ALA A 60 7.35 4.90 0.53
CA ALA A 60 8.43 5.50 -0.26
C ALA A 60 8.31 5.21 -1.76
N ASN A 61 7.68 4.10 -2.13
CA ASN A 61 7.44 3.71 -3.53
C ASN A 61 5.98 3.96 -3.97
N ALA A 62 5.16 4.60 -3.12
CA ALA A 62 3.82 5.01 -3.51
C ALA A 62 3.95 6.12 -4.57
N ASN A 63 3.86 5.72 -5.84
CA ASN A 63 3.92 6.67 -6.93
C ASN A 63 2.72 7.62 -6.83
N GLN A 64 3.02 8.91 -6.71
CA GLN A 64 2.01 9.95 -6.81
C GLN A 64 1.36 9.84 -8.21
N THR A 65 0.07 9.53 -8.22
CA THR A 65 -0.69 9.34 -9.46
C THR A 65 -0.91 10.67 -10.17
N GLU A 66 -1.23 10.64 -11.46
CA GLU A 66 -1.61 11.85 -12.19
C GLU A 66 -2.87 12.50 -11.58
N ASP A 67 -3.83 11.69 -11.12
CA ASP A 67 -5.00 12.17 -10.37
C ASP A 67 -4.59 12.97 -9.12
N ASP A 68 -3.62 12.48 -8.34
CA ASP A 68 -3.15 13.15 -7.13
C ASP A 68 -2.47 14.49 -7.45
N ARG A 69 -1.63 14.54 -8.49
CA ARG A 69 -1.01 15.79 -8.97
C ARG A 69 -2.04 16.82 -9.43
N ASN A 70 -3.11 16.35 -10.08
CA ASN A 70 -4.17 17.22 -10.56
C ASN A 70 -5.01 17.77 -9.39
N GLN A 71 -5.33 16.93 -8.40
CA GLN A 71 -5.98 17.37 -7.16
C GLN A 71 -5.11 18.39 -6.39
N GLU A 72 -3.80 18.14 -6.29
CA GLU A 72 -2.86 19.08 -5.67
C GLU A 72 -2.82 20.43 -6.42
N THR A 73 -2.89 20.39 -7.75
CA THR A 73 -2.96 21.60 -8.58
C THR A 73 -4.24 22.39 -8.30
N LEU A 74 -5.41 21.73 -8.27
CA LEU A 74 -6.69 22.36 -7.94
C LEU A 74 -6.68 22.96 -6.52
N GLN A 75 -6.08 22.27 -5.56
CA GLN A 75 -5.96 22.76 -4.18
C GLN A 75 -5.13 24.05 -4.09
N LYS A 76 -4.07 24.18 -4.91
CA LYS A 76 -3.27 25.41 -5.01
C LYS A 76 -4.05 26.56 -5.66
N GLU A 77 -4.90 26.26 -6.63
CA GLU A 77 -5.76 27.26 -7.30
C GLU A 77 -6.92 27.72 -6.41
N PHE A 78 -7.45 26.83 -5.57
CA PHE A 78 -8.58 27.09 -4.68
C PHE A 78 -8.22 26.79 -3.21
N PRO A 79 -7.36 27.60 -2.56
CA PRO A 79 -6.91 27.35 -1.19
C PRO A 79 -8.03 27.46 -0.13
N GLY A 80 -9.17 28.04 -0.48
CA GLY A 80 -10.35 28.12 0.39
C GLY A 80 -11.29 26.92 0.29
N VAL A 81 -11.00 25.95 -0.60
CA VAL A 81 -11.82 24.76 -0.80
C VAL A 81 -11.17 23.55 -0.12
N ASP A 82 -11.98 22.74 0.55
CA ASP A 82 -11.52 21.50 1.18
C ASP A 82 -11.06 20.45 0.15
N SER A 83 -9.95 19.77 0.47
CA SER A 83 -9.35 18.72 -0.36
C SER A 83 -10.30 17.55 -0.61
N SER A 84 -11.18 17.23 0.34
CA SER A 84 -12.19 16.19 0.22
C SER A 84 -13.23 16.50 -0.87
N LEU A 85 -13.64 17.77 -1.00
CA LEU A 85 -14.55 18.19 -2.05
C LEU A 85 -13.88 18.14 -3.42
N ILE A 86 -12.62 18.57 -3.51
CA ILE A 86 -11.82 18.49 -4.73
C ILE A 86 -11.69 17.02 -5.18
N ALA A 87 -11.36 16.12 -4.25
CA ALA A 87 -11.25 14.69 -4.54
C ALA A 87 -12.58 14.07 -4.99
N ALA A 88 -13.71 14.46 -4.38
CA ALA A 88 -15.03 13.98 -4.75
C ALA A 88 -15.41 14.42 -6.17
N LEU A 89 -15.24 15.71 -6.50
CA LEU A 89 -15.56 16.26 -7.82
C LEU A 89 -14.64 15.69 -8.90
N TYR A 90 -13.35 15.56 -8.60
CA TYR A 90 -12.37 15.02 -9.53
C TYR A 90 -12.51 13.50 -9.74
N GLY A 91 -12.94 12.78 -8.70
CA GLY A 91 -13.29 11.37 -8.79
C GLY A 91 -14.54 11.11 -9.64
N ASP A 92 -15.52 12.01 -9.58
CA ASP A 92 -16.75 11.96 -10.40
C ASP A 92 -16.46 12.34 -11.86
N ASN A 93 -15.69 13.42 -12.07
CA ASN A 93 -15.31 13.92 -13.37
C ASN A 93 -13.78 14.03 -13.44
N LYS A 94 -13.12 13.05 -14.06
CA LYS A 94 -11.64 13.01 -14.25
C LYS A 94 -11.12 14.09 -15.22
N ASN A 95 -11.89 15.15 -15.45
CA ASN A 95 -11.56 16.29 -16.30
C ASN A 95 -11.29 17.52 -15.42
N MET A 96 -10.02 17.96 -15.35
CA MET A 96 -9.63 19.15 -14.59
C MET A 96 -10.43 20.40 -14.97
N SER A 97 -10.77 20.59 -16.24
CA SER A 97 -11.48 21.79 -16.72
C SER A 97 -12.90 21.88 -16.16
N GLU A 98 -13.64 20.77 -16.15
CA GLU A 98 -15.01 20.72 -15.62
C GLU A 98 -15.01 20.90 -14.11
N VAL A 99 -14.07 20.27 -13.41
CA VAL A 99 -13.91 20.41 -11.96
C VAL A 99 -13.52 21.84 -11.60
N ARG A 100 -12.63 22.48 -12.37
CA ARG A 100 -12.24 23.88 -12.16
C ARG A 100 -13.42 24.83 -12.33
N GLU A 101 -14.25 24.64 -13.34
CA GLU A 101 -15.44 25.48 -13.56
C GLU A 101 -16.44 25.33 -12.41
N THR A 102 -16.70 24.09 -11.99
CA THR A 102 -17.57 23.78 -10.84
C THR A 102 -17.03 24.42 -9.55
N LEU A 103 -15.74 24.24 -9.26
CA LEU A 103 -15.08 24.85 -8.09
C LEU A 103 -15.13 26.38 -8.14
N GLN A 104 -14.98 26.97 -9.33
CA GLN A 104 -15.09 28.41 -9.51
C GLN A 104 -16.51 28.93 -9.23
N GLU A 105 -17.54 28.21 -9.66
CA GLU A 105 -18.93 28.51 -9.34
C GLU A 105 -19.18 28.46 -7.82
N LEU A 106 -18.80 27.34 -7.18
CA LEU A 106 -18.93 27.11 -5.74
C LEU A 106 -18.20 28.17 -4.90
N THR A 107 -17.01 28.58 -5.32
CA THR A 107 -16.24 29.60 -4.59
C THR A 107 -16.83 31.00 -4.80
N ARG A 108 -17.43 31.25 -5.97
CA ARG A 108 -18.08 32.53 -6.30
C ARG A 108 -19.42 32.72 -5.60
N GLU A 109 -20.20 31.66 -5.41
CA GLU A 109 -21.48 31.73 -4.71
C GLU A 109 -21.32 31.85 -3.18
N ASN A 110 -20.18 31.42 -2.64
CA ASN A 110 -19.86 31.48 -1.21
C ASN A 110 -19.01 32.70 -0.80
N ALA A 111 -18.76 33.64 -1.72
CA ALA A 111 -18.03 34.90 -1.47
C ALA A 111 -18.98 36.09 -1.32
#